data_AF-A0A966J7J5-F1
#
_entry.id   AF-A0A966J7J5-F1
#
_cell.length_a   1.000
_cell.length_b   1.000
_cell.length_c   1.000
_cell.angle_alpha   90.00
_cell.angle_beta   90.00
_cell.angle_gamma   90.00
#
_symmetry.space_group_name_H-M   'P 1'
#
loop_
_entity.id
_entity.type
_entity.pdbx_description
1 polymer ?
#
loop_
_entity_poly.entity_id
_entity_poly.type
_entity_poly.pdbx_seq_one_letter_code
_entity_poly.pdbx_strand_id
1 'polypeptide(L)'
;QKAARLVDPEGHQLKVVQIDQAADALKLAPGVLPVLQVASLAADLPWGQIDGRAGRFAGECVVWAAQAALQQQIAAFVTAPLHKEALSAAGAS
;
A
#
# COMPACT_ATOMS: atom_id res chain seq x y z
N GLN A 1 -6.31 -6.91 -3.97
CA GLN A 1 -7.54 -7.20 -4.76
C GLN A 1 -8.81 -6.53 -4.22
N LYS A 2 -9.03 -6.41 -2.89
CA LYS A 2 -10.27 -5.79 -2.33
C LYS A 2 -10.53 -4.34 -2.79
N ALA A 3 -9.50 -3.50 -2.89
CA ALA A 3 -9.66 -2.09 -3.25
C ALA A 3 -10.22 -1.87 -4.66
N ALA A 4 -9.74 -2.60 -5.67
CA ALA A 4 -10.23 -2.42 -7.04
C ALA A 4 -11.70 -2.80 -7.20
N ARG A 5 -12.19 -3.82 -6.48
CA ARG A 5 -13.61 -4.19 -6.49
C ARG A 5 -14.54 -3.13 -5.90
N LEU A 6 -14.04 -2.18 -5.12
CA LEU A 6 -14.84 -1.08 -4.57
C LEU A 6 -15.10 0.03 -5.60
N VAL A 7 -14.22 0.18 -6.59
CA VAL A 7 -14.28 1.24 -7.63
C VAL A 7 -14.61 0.70 -9.02
N ASP A 8 -14.33 -0.58 -9.27
CA ASP A 8 -14.69 -1.32 -10.48
C ASP A 8 -15.14 -2.73 -10.07
N PRO A 9 -16.40 -2.87 -9.62
CA PRO A 9 -16.92 -4.13 -9.06
C PRO A 9 -16.86 -5.30 -10.04
N GLU A 10 -16.99 -5.00 -11.34
CA GLU A 10 -17.01 -5.99 -12.40
C GLU A 10 -15.60 -6.23 -13.01
N GLY A 11 -14.60 -5.43 -12.62
CA GLY A 11 -13.19 -5.62 -12.99
C GLY A 11 -12.90 -5.40 -14.48
N HIS A 12 -13.76 -4.65 -15.17
CA HIS A 12 -13.65 -4.44 -16.61
C HIS A 12 -12.54 -3.44 -17.00
N GLN A 13 -12.16 -2.54 -16.10
CA GLN A 13 -11.29 -1.39 -16.37
C GLN A 13 -10.04 -1.35 -15.49
N LEU A 14 -10.11 -1.79 -14.23
CA LEU A 14 -9.00 -1.74 -13.26
C LEU A 14 -8.49 -3.14 -12.93
N LYS A 15 -7.33 -3.49 -13.48
CA LYS A 15 -6.65 -4.76 -13.15
C LYS A 15 -5.61 -4.53 -12.08
N VAL A 16 -5.68 -5.25 -10.97
CA VAL A 16 -4.65 -5.20 -9.92
C VAL A 16 -3.70 -6.37 -10.08
N VAL A 17 -2.41 -6.09 -10.24
CA VAL A 17 -1.38 -7.12 -10.41
C VAL A 17 -0.34 -6.94 -9.32
N GLN A 18 -0.02 -8.02 -8.60
CA GLN A 18 1.10 -8.00 -7.68
C GLN A 18 2.42 -8.04 -8.46
N ILE A 19 3.37 -7.21 -8.05
CA ILE A 19 4.73 -7.16 -8.59
C ILE A 19 5.74 -7.43 -7.48
N ASP A 20 6.94 -7.86 -7.87
CA ASP A 20 8.02 -8.21 -6.93
C ASP A 20 9.04 -7.08 -6.77
N GLN A 21 9.25 -6.26 -7.81
CA GLN A 21 10.13 -5.09 -7.77
C GLN A 21 9.44 -3.85 -8.31
N ALA A 22 9.77 -2.67 -7.76
CA ALA A 22 9.20 -1.40 -8.20
C ALA A 22 9.39 -1.14 -9.71
N ALA A 23 10.51 -1.57 -10.28
CA ALA A 23 10.81 -1.44 -11.71
C ALA A 23 9.86 -2.27 -12.61
N ASP A 24 9.25 -3.34 -12.10
CA ASP A 24 8.31 -4.15 -12.88
C ASP A 24 7.04 -3.39 -13.26
N ALA A 25 6.70 -2.34 -12.51
CA ALA A 25 5.58 -1.45 -12.83
C ALA A 25 5.69 -0.84 -14.24
N LEU A 26 6.91 -0.58 -14.73
CA LEU A 26 7.17 0.03 -16.04
C LEU A 26 6.86 -0.90 -17.22
N LYS A 27 6.71 -2.21 -16.96
CA LYS A 27 6.47 -3.23 -17.99
C LYS A 27 4.98 -3.48 -18.22
N LEU A 28 4.11 -2.95 -17.37
CA LEU A 28 2.68 -3.22 -17.39
C LEU A 28 1.93 -2.28 -18.35
N ALA A 29 0.85 -2.78 -18.94
CA ALA A 29 -0.01 -2.00 -19.81
C ALA A 29 -0.82 -0.94 -19.03
N PRO A 30 -1.23 0.17 -19.67
CA PRO A 30 -2.19 1.10 -19.10
C PRO A 30 -3.48 0.41 -18.62
N GLY A 31 -4.07 0.90 -17.52
CA GLY A 31 -5.25 0.28 -16.88
C GLY A 31 -4.92 -0.84 -15.87
N VAL A 32 -3.63 -1.15 -15.69
CA VAL A 32 -3.16 -2.05 -14.63
C VAL A 32 -2.62 -1.21 -13.46
N LEU A 33 -3.10 -1.50 -12.25
CA LEU A 33 -2.56 -1.00 -10.99
C LEU A 33 -1.56 -2.03 -10.43
N PRO A 34 -0.24 -1.79 -10.56
CA PRO A 34 0.77 -2.60 -9.88
C PRO A 34 0.69 -2.44 -8.36
N VAL A 35 0.83 -3.54 -7.63
CA VAL A 35 0.89 -3.56 -6.16
C VAL A 35 2.14 -4.30 -5.72
N LEU A 36 3.04 -3.59 -5.06
CA LEU A 36 4.20 -4.18 -4.41
C LEU A 36 3.85 -4.44 -2.94
N GLN A 37 3.81 -5.70 -2.53
CA GLN A 37 3.44 -6.08 -1.16
C GLN A 37 4.68 -6.09 -0.26
N VAL A 38 4.91 -5.00 0.47
CA VAL A 38 6.13 -4.78 1.29
C VAL A 38 5.95 -5.10 2.77
N ALA A 39 4.70 -5.14 3.23
CA ALA A 39 4.29 -5.49 4.58
C ALA A 39 3.20 -6.57 4.49
N SER A 40 2.92 -7.31 5.55
CA SER A 40 1.83 -8.30 5.57
C SER A 40 0.83 -7.99 6.66
N LEU A 41 -0.45 -8.16 6.35
CA LEU A 41 -1.54 -7.98 7.30
C LEU A 41 -2.35 -9.29 7.35
N ALA A 42 -2.30 -9.96 8.49
CA ALA A 42 -2.83 -11.32 8.64
C ALA A 42 -4.36 -11.40 8.78
N ALA A 43 -5.05 -10.27 8.97
CA ALA A 43 -6.47 -10.27 9.28
C ALA A 43 -7.22 -9.14 8.58
N ASP A 44 -8.51 -9.38 8.33
CA ASP A 44 -9.43 -8.35 7.89
C ASP A 44 -9.59 -7.29 8.99
N LEU A 45 -9.37 -6.04 8.60
CA LEU A 45 -9.55 -4.89 9.49
C LEU A 45 -10.96 -4.31 9.32
N PRO A 46 -11.63 -3.95 10.42
CA PRO A 46 -12.90 -3.24 10.34
C PRO A 46 -12.70 -1.85 9.74
N TRP A 47 -13.61 -1.45 8.86
CA TRP A 47 -13.61 -0.11 8.27
C TRP A 47 -14.03 0.93 9.31
N GLY A 48 -13.38 2.11 9.27
CA GLY A 48 -13.74 3.26 10.10
C GLY A 48 -13.38 3.15 11.58
N GLN A 49 -12.52 2.18 11.96
CA GLN A 49 -12.07 2.00 13.35
C GLN A 49 -10.56 2.20 13.45
N ILE A 50 -10.13 2.80 14.56
CA ILE A 50 -8.71 2.95 14.89
C ILE A 50 -8.18 1.58 15.32
N ASP A 51 -7.19 1.05 14.60
CA ASP A 51 -6.57 -0.24 14.89
C ASP A 51 -5.05 -0.13 14.76
N GLY A 52 -4.32 -0.49 15.83
CA GLY A 52 -2.85 -0.45 15.84
C GLY A 52 -2.20 -1.38 14.80
N ARG A 53 -2.87 -2.47 14.39
CA ARG A 53 -2.39 -3.34 13.30
C ARG A 53 -2.41 -2.62 11.96
N ALA A 54 -3.44 -1.81 11.72
CA ALA A 54 -3.54 -0.95 10.55
C ALA A 54 -2.42 0.10 10.56
N GLY A 55 -2.19 0.71 11.72
CA GLY A 55 -1.10 1.67 11.93
C GLY A 55 0.27 1.06 11.65
N ARG A 56 0.56 -0.12 12.21
CA ARG A 56 1.83 -0.82 11.99
C ARG A 56 2.06 -1.10 10.51
N PHE A 57 1.06 -1.68 9.84
CA PHE A 57 1.13 -1.98 8.41
C PHE A 57 1.37 -0.72 7.57
N ALA A 58 0.68 0.39 7.89
CA ALA A 58 0.89 1.66 7.21
C ALA A 58 2.29 2.24 7.47
N GLY A 59 2.80 2.14 8.69
CA GLY A 59 4.16 2.56 9.06
C GLY A 59 5.24 1.78 8.32
N GLU A 60 5.12 0.45 8.24
CA GLU A 60 6.04 -0.42 7.49
C GLU A 60 6.09 -0.05 6.00
N CYS A 61 4.93 0.25 5.39
CA CYS A 61 4.87 0.72 4.00
C CYS A 61 5.62 2.05 3.79
N VAL A 62 5.45 3.02 4.71
CA VAL A 62 6.12 4.32 4.63
C VAL A 62 7.63 4.18 4.84
N VAL A 63 8.07 3.38 5.80
CA VAL A 63 9.49 3.11 6.05
C VAL A 63 10.13 2.49 4.83
N TRP A 64 9.49 1.48 4.23
CA TRP A 64 9.98 0.87 2.99
C TRP A 64 10.10 1.90 1.87
N ALA A 65 9.06 2.72 1.64
CA ALA A 65 9.06 3.72 0.56
C ALA A 65 10.15 4.78 0.75
N ALA A 66 10.36 5.24 1.99
CA ALA A 66 11.42 6.18 2.32
C ALA A 66 12.81 5.56 2.05
N GLN A 67 13.04 4.31 2.45
CA GLN A 67 14.30 3.60 2.19
C GLN A 67 14.53 3.40 0.68
N ALA A 68 13.50 2.99 -0.05
CA ALA A 68 13.59 2.81 -1.51
C ALA A 68 13.94 4.12 -2.22
N ALA A 69 13.38 5.25 -1.79
CA ALA A 69 13.71 6.56 -2.32
C ALA A 69 15.17 6.96 -2.01
N LEU A 70 15.63 6.74 -0.77
CA LEU A 70 17.02 6.99 -0.39
C LEU A 70 18.02 6.13 -1.17
N GLN A 71 17.63 4.91 -1.53
CA GLN A 71 18.40 4.00 -2.37
C GLN A 71 18.24 4.25 -3.87
N GLN A 72 17.52 5.31 -4.27
CA GLN A 72 17.23 5.65 -5.67
C GLN A 72 16.51 4.55 -6.47
N GLN A 73 15.85 3.62 -5.78
CA GLN A 73 15.02 2.57 -6.40
C GLN A 73 13.70 3.14 -6.94
N ILE A 74 13.24 4.23 -6.34
CA ILE A 74 12.10 5.03 -6.79
C ILE A 74 12.49 6.51 -6.81
N ALA A 75 11.89 7.29 -7.70
CA ALA A 75 12.17 8.72 -7.81
C ALA A 75 11.47 9.55 -6.72
N ALA A 76 10.28 9.12 -6.28
CA ALA A 76 9.47 9.77 -5.26
C ALA A 76 8.41 8.79 -4.75
N PHE A 77 7.75 9.14 -3.64
CA PHE A 77 6.54 8.48 -3.19
C PHE A 77 5.52 9.50 -2.69
N VAL A 78 4.25 9.10 -2.71
CA VAL A 78 3.13 9.84 -2.12
C VAL A 78 2.48 8.97 -1.07
N THR A 79 2.00 9.58 0.00
CA THR A 79 1.24 8.89 1.03
C THR A 79 -0.25 9.10 0.79
N ALA A 80 -1.02 8.01 0.85
CA ALA A 80 -2.46 8.12 1.07
C ALA A 80 -2.72 8.72 2.48
N PRO A 81 -3.96 9.08 2.84
CA PRO A 81 -4.27 9.48 4.22
C PRO A 81 -3.94 8.38 5.23
N LEU A 82 -3.18 8.70 6.28
CA LEU A 82 -2.86 7.81 7.41
C LEU A 82 -3.44 8.38 8.72
N HIS A 83 -3.86 7.49 9.62
CA HIS A 83 -4.43 7.88 10.92
C HIS A 83 -3.32 7.96 12.00
N LYS A 84 -3.06 9.16 12.53
CA LYS A 84 -1.99 9.38 13.53
C LYS A 84 -2.16 8.53 14.79
N GLU A 85 -3.38 8.41 15.31
CA GLU A 85 -3.64 7.59 16.50
C GLU A 85 -3.41 6.10 16.25
N ALA A 86 -3.68 5.58 15.05
CA ALA A 86 -3.38 4.20 14.72
C ALA A 86 -1.86 3.96 14.64
N LEU A 87 -1.10 4.92 14.09
CA LEU A 87 0.37 4.87 14.08
C LEU A 87 0.94 4.91 15.51
N SER A 88 0.42 5.78 16.37
CA SER A 88 0.82 5.85 17.78
C SER A 88 0.49 4.55 18.51
N ALA A 89 -0.71 3.98 18.30
CA ALA A 89 -1.09 2.68 18.83
C ALA A 89 -0.22 1.52 18.31
N ALA A 90 0.49 1.71 17.19
CA ALA A 90 1.47 0.77 16.64
C ALA A 90 2.88 0.94 17.24
N GLY A 91 3.09 1.91 18.14
CA GLY A 91 4.37 2.20 18.76
C GLY A 91 5.21 3.26 18.05
N ALA A 92 4.67 3.97 17.05
CA ALA A 92 5.34 5.14 16.50
C ALA A 92 5.23 6.31 17.50
N SER A 93 6.30 6.56 18.25
CA SER A 93 6.43 7.67 19.21
C SER A 93 7.55 8.60 18.76
#